data_AF-A0A841VPK3-F1
#
_entry.id   AF-A0A841VPK3-F1
#
_cell.length_a   1.000
_cell.length_b   1.000
_cell.length_c   1.000
_cell.angle_alpha   90.00
_cell.angle_beta   90.00
_cell.angle_gamma   90.00
#
_symmetry.space_group_name_H-M   'P 1'
#
loop_
_entity.id
_entity.type
_entity.pdbx_description
1 polymer ?
#
loop_
_entity_poly.entity_id
_entity_poly.type
_entity_poly.pdbx_seq_one_letter_code
_entity_poly.pdbx_strand_id
1 'polypeptide(L)'
;MFTYADSIKPDGHSITTYLENLLAKRYQIPTFQRDVVWEKENVKKLWDSIYKFYPLGSILIWKTNTKLESHREIGGIKFADDFNSNEYQYILDGQQRTTSLLTSIYGGNIAKNGNFNPTLYIDLTIELTDATDDTSYAKRFLFWDEIDDRNGQLKANISKKKRYEGKLIVSLIDIIKNYVEIERNLHALGYGDFENPYMQQLRRIREALYNYKISFIELRGIEVAEVCQIFERINQAGKPLIPHSAGQLRKKIIFSTRSTKKLENPLPFMG
;
A
#
# COMPACT_ATOMS: atom_id res chain seq x y z
N MET A 1 3.81 3.68 -37.24
CA MET A 1 2.41 3.99 -36.88
C MET A 1 2.19 3.39 -35.50
N PHE A 2 2.38 4.18 -34.44
CA PHE A 2 2.17 3.72 -33.07
C PHE A 2 0.66 3.67 -32.82
N THR A 3 0.12 2.49 -32.52
CA THR A 3 -1.30 2.37 -32.16
C THR A 3 -1.45 2.57 -30.64
N TYR A 4 -2.56 3.17 -30.21
CA TYR A 4 -2.87 3.44 -28.80
C TYR A 4 -2.97 2.14 -27.95
N ALA A 5 -3.04 0.98 -28.60
CA ALA A 5 -3.08 -0.34 -27.96
C ALA A 5 -1.69 -0.90 -27.62
N ASP A 6 -0.62 -0.41 -28.27
CA ASP A 6 0.76 -0.89 -28.07
C ASP A 6 1.44 -0.31 -26.80
N SER A 7 0.80 0.64 -26.12
CA SER A 7 1.33 1.32 -24.92
C SER A 7 0.95 0.66 -23.59
N ILE A 8 0.25 -0.49 -23.60
CA ILE A 8 -0.20 -1.18 -22.39
C ILE A 8 0.35 -2.62 -22.40
N LYS A 9 1.56 -2.79 -21.88
CA LYS A 9 2.04 -4.11 -21.42
C LYS A 9 1.96 -4.12 -19.89
N PRO A 10 1.36 -5.14 -19.27
CA PRO A 10 1.40 -5.26 -17.81
C PRO A 10 2.82 -5.68 -17.40
N ASP A 11 3.69 -4.70 -17.14
CA ASP A 11 4.93 -4.93 -16.40
C ASP A 11 4.56 -5.13 -14.92
N GLY A 12 4.78 -6.34 -14.42
CA GLY A 12 4.45 -6.70 -13.05
C GLY A 12 5.61 -6.46 -12.09
N HIS A 13 5.46 -5.53 -11.15
CA HIS A 13 6.39 -5.40 -10.02
C HIS A 13 5.94 -6.26 -8.84
N SER A 14 6.87 -6.87 -8.09
CA SER A 14 6.52 -7.46 -6.79
C SER A 14 6.06 -6.37 -5.82
N ILE A 15 5.31 -6.76 -4.79
CA ILE A 15 4.87 -5.84 -3.73
C ILE A 15 6.07 -5.11 -3.12
N THR A 16 7.13 -5.83 -2.79
CA THR A 16 8.35 -5.26 -2.19
C THR A 16 9.01 -4.24 -3.12
N THR A 17 9.29 -4.60 -4.38
CA THR A 17 9.91 -3.68 -5.35
C THR A 17 9.05 -2.44 -5.61
N TYR A 18 7.73 -2.61 -5.68
CA TYR A 18 6.81 -1.48 -5.83
C TYR A 18 6.95 -0.49 -4.65
N LEU A 19 6.94 -0.99 -3.42
CA LEU A 19 6.99 -0.15 -2.23
C LEU A 19 8.39 0.42 -1.98
N GLU A 20 9.45 -0.29 -2.33
CA GLU A 20 10.81 0.25 -2.34
C GLU A 20 10.95 1.44 -3.30
N ASN A 21 10.36 1.34 -4.50
CA ASN A 21 10.31 2.46 -5.44
C ASN A 21 9.49 3.64 -4.89
N LEU A 22 8.40 3.38 -4.14
CA LEU A 22 7.63 4.42 -3.45
C LEU A 22 8.46 5.09 -2.34
N LEU A 23 9.14 4.30 -1.50
CA LEU A 23 10.03 4.78 -0.42
C LEU A 23 11.19 5.61 -0.98
N ALA A 24 11.72 5.23 -2.14
CA ALA A 24 12.75 5.97 -2.87
C ALA A 24 12.21 7.18 -3.65
N LYS A 25 10.93 7.58 -3.45
CA LYS A 25 10.24 8.68 -4.16
C LYS A 25 10.22 8.57 -5.70
N ARG A 26 10.46 7.38 -6.26
CA ARG A 26 10.28 7.13 -7.70
C ARG A 26 8.81 7.21 -8.08
N TYR A 27 7.93 6.74 -7.21
CA TYR A 27 6.49 6.98 -7.24
C TYR A 27 6.11 8.03 -6.21
N GLN A 28 5.17 8.92 -6.55
CA GLN A 28 4.71 9.99 -5.67
C GLN A 28 3.19 10.04 -5.63
N ILE A 29 2.62 10.39 -4.48
CA ILE A 29 1.18 10.60 -4.30
C ILE A 29 0.91 12.11 -4.26
N PRO A 30 0.21 12.67 -5.27
CA PRO A 30 -0.11 14.09 -5.29
C PRO A 30 -1.02 14.53 -4.14
N THR A 31 -0.82 15.74 -3.61
CA THR A 31 -1.58 16.27 -2.45
C THR A 31 -3.05 16.58 -2.75
N PHE A 32 -3.46 16.60 -4.02
CA PHE A 32 -4.84 16.80 -4.40
C PHE A 32 -5.70 15.54 -4.25
N GLN A 33 -5.09 14.37 -3.98
CA GLN A 33 -5.84 13.16 -3.70
C GLN A 33 -6.56 13.26 -2.35
N ARG A 34 -7.61 12.45 -2.19
CA ARG A 34 -8.38 12.40 -0.95
C ARG A 34 -7.57 11.79 0.19
N ASP A 35 -7.98 12.05 1.42
CA ASP A 35 -7.45 11.34 2.58
C ASP A 35 -7.66 9.82 2.45
N VAL A 36 -6.81 9.06 3.14
CA VAL A 36 -6.93 7.61 3.25
C VAL A 36 -8.12 7.29 4.16
N VAL A 37 -9.11 6.54 3.63
CA VAL A 37 -10.41 6.27 4.29
C VAL A 37 -10.72 4.77 4.36
N TRP A 38 -9.74 3.92 4.02
CA TRP A 38 -9.87 2.47 4.19
C TRP A 38 -9.78 2.10 5.66
N GLU A 39 -10.79 1.37 6.12
CA GLU A 39 -10.84 0.80 7.45
C GLU A 39 -10.08 -0.52 7.48
N LYS A 40 -9.85 -1.04 8.70
CA LYS A 40 -9.18 -2.34 8.95
C LYS A 40 -9.68 -3.45 8.03
N GLU A 41 -10.98 -3.55 7.86
CA GLU A 41 -11.60 -4.58 7.02
C GLU A 41 -11.17 -4.49 5.55
N ASN A 42 -11.07 -3.27 5.00
CA ASN A 42 -10.61 -3.07 3.63
C ASN A 42 -9.16 -3.56 3.46
N VAL A 43 -8.31 -3.29 4.45
CA VAL A 43 -6.92 -3.76 4.47
C VAL A 43 -6.85 -5.28 4.51
N LYS A 44 -7.64 -5.94 5.38
CA LYS A 44 -7.65 -7.40 5.47
C LYS A 44 -8.13 -8.06 4.18
N LYS A 45 -9.18 -7.52 3.54
CA LYS A 45 -9.67 -8.02 2.24
C LYS A 45 -8.64 -7.86 1.11
N LEU A 46 -7.89 -6.76 1.12
CA LEU A 46 -6.78 -6.56 0.19
C LEU A 46 -5.73 -7.67 0.36
N TRP A 47 -5.30 -7.93 1.59
CA TRP A 47 -4.31 -8.96 1.88
C TRP A 47 -4.82 -10.38 1.63
N ASP A 48 -6.11 -10.64 1.83
CA ASP A 48 -6.74 -11.91 1.45
C ASP A 48 -6.70 -12.15 -0.06
N SER A 49 -6.99 -11.12 -0.85
CA SER A 49 -6.88 -11.20 -2.31
C SER A 49 -5.45 -11.54 -2.73
N ILE A 50 -4.45 -10.90 -2.11
CA ILE A 50 -3.03 -11.17 -2.36
C ILE A 50 -2.67 -12.60 -1.95
N TYR A 51 -3.10 -13.03 -0.76
CA TYR A 51 -2.85 -14.36 -0.21
C TYR A 51 -3.45 -15.49 -1.06
N LYS A 52 -4.56 -15.22 -1.74
CA LYS A 52 -5.21 -16.13 -2.70
C LYS A 52 -4.71 -15.98 -4.13
N PHE A 53 -3.79 -15.06 -4.40
CA PHE A 53 -3.36 -14.69 -5.75
C PHE A 53 -4.50 -14.21 -6.66
N TYR A 54 -5.52 -13.61 -6.08
CA TYR A 54 -6.60 -12.97 -6.84
C TYR A 54 -6.10 -11.68 -7.49
N PRO A 55 -6.57 -11.36 -8.71
CA PRO A 55 -6.16 -10.15 -9.39
C PRO A 55 -6.62 -8.92 -8.62
N LEU A 56 -5.68 -8.05 -8.30
CA LEU A 56 -5.97 -6.70 -7.86
C LEU A 56 -6.18 -5.80 -9.08
N GLY A 57 -6.94 -4.71 -8.90
CA GLY A 57 -6.95 -3.64 -9.90
C GLY A 57 -5.53 -3.14 -10.21
N SER A 58 -5.36 -2.43 -11.32
CA SER A 58 -4.05 -1.83 -11.63
C SER A 58 -3.74 -0.60 -10.77
N ILE A 59 -2.46 -0.24 -10.66
CA ILE A 59 -2.01 1.07 -10.20
C ILE A 59 -1.86 1.97 -11.42
N LEU A 60 -2.55 3.11 -11.45
CA LEU A 60 -2.44 4.07 -12.53
C LEU A 60 -1.32 5.07 -12.23
N ILE A 61 -0.31 5.13 -13.10
CA ILE A 61 0.85 6.02 -12.98
C ILE A 61 0.82 7.05 -14.11
N TRP A 62 1.04 8.32 -13.79
CA TRP A 62 1.30 9.37 -14.75
C TRP A 62 2.76 9.79 -14.75
N LYS A 63 3.44 9.59 -15.87
CA LYS A 63 4.83 9.98 -16.10
C LYS A 63 4.88 11.32 -16.83
N THR A 64 5.52 12.30 -16.22
CA THR A 64 5.53 13.68 -16.70
C THR A 64 6.77 14.43 -16.24
N ASN A 65 7.18 15.43 -17.02
CA ASN A 65 8.23 16.37 -16.59
C ASN A 65 7.65 17.51 -15.74
N THR A 66 6.32 17.52 -15.52
CA THR A 66 5.63 18.52 -14.71
C THR A 66 5.70 18.17 -13.24
N LYS A 67 6.36 19.03 -12.44
CA LYS A 67 6.43 18.86 -10.99
C LYS A 67 5.10 19.23 -10.32
N LEU A 68 4.61 18.32 -9.49
CA LEU A 68 3.46 18.50 -8.60
C LEU A 68 3.85 18.45 -7.12
N GLU A 69 3.08 19.16 -6.30
CA GLU A 69 3.09 18.99 -4.85
C GLU A 69 2.62 17.58 -4.48
N SER A 70 3.44 16.90 -3.67
CA SER A 70 3.21 15.52 -3.25
C SER A 70 3.31 15.38 -1.74
N HIS A 71 2.62 14.37 -1.20
CA HIS A 71 2.70 14.06 0.21
C HIS A 71 4.15 13.73 0.62
N ARG A 72 4.64 14.39 1.67
CA ARG A 72 5.94 14.09 2.29
C ARG A 72 5.88 12.94 3.29
N GLU A 73 4.67 12.47 3.58
CA GLU A 73 4.37 11.40 4.50
C GLU A 73 3.15 10.61 4.01
N ILE A 74 3.24 9.28 4.03
CA ILE A 74 2.14 8.37 3.68
C ILE A 74 2.02 7.36 4.82
N GLY A 75 0.84 7.31 5.45
CA GLY A 75 0.56 6.35 6.53
C GLY A 75 1.46 6.46 7.76
N GLY A 76 1.99 7.66 8.07
CA GLY A 76 2.93 7.84 9.18
C GLY A 76 4.41 7.67 8.81
N ILE A 77 4.72 7.28 7.58
CA ILE A 77 6.09 7.10 7.10
C ILE A 77 6.53 8.34 6.32
N LYS A 78 7.60 8.99 6.78
CA LYS A 78 8.21 10.15 6.12
C LYS A 78 9.19 9.74 5.04
N PHE A 79 9.20 10.48 3.94
CA PHE A 79 10.11 10.24 2.82
C PHE A 79 11.23 11.30 2.79
N ALA A 80 12.44 10.90 2.38
CA ALA A 80 13.58 11.82 2.24
C ALA A 80 13.28 12.94 1.22
N ASP A 81 13.78 14.15 1.43
CA ASP A 81 13.36 15.35 0.66
C ASP A 81 14.12 15.56 -0.69
N ASP A 82 14.95 14.60 -1.10
CA ASP A 82 16.01 14.86 -2.10
C ASP A 82 15.73 14.34 -3.52
N PHE A 83 14.46 14.17 -3.92
CA PHE A 83 14.16 13.73 -5.28
C PHE A 83 14.15 14.91 -6.27
N ASN A 84 15.25 15.08 -6.99
CA ASN A 84 15.35 15.95 -8.15
C ASN A 84 15.51 15.08 -9.42
N SER A 85 14.44 14.96 -10.19
CA SER A 85 14.39 14.17 -11.43
C SER A 85 13.79 14.98 -12.55
N ASN A 86 14.26 14.73 -13.78
CA ASN A 86 13.70 15.31 -14.99
C ASN A 86 12.35 14.67 -15.39
N GLU A 87 12.04 13.48 -14.86
CA GLU A 87 10.76 12.78 -15.03
C GLU A 87 10.17 12.40 -13.66
N TYR A 88 8.92 12.79 -13.41
CA TYR A 88 8.13 12.48 -12.22
C TYR A 88 7.11 11.38 -12.53
N GLN A 89 6.83 10.52 -11.55
CA GLN A 89 5.83 9.45 -11.69
C GLN A 89 4.78 9.55 -10.56
N TYR A 90 3.57 9.96 -10.92
CA TYR A 90 2.48 10.20 -9.97
C TYR A 90 1.47 9.05 -9.97
N ILE A 91 1.17 8.51 -8.80
CA ILE A 91 0.06 7.57 -8.61
C ILE A 91 -1.24 8.36 -8.73
N LEU A 92 -2.06 8.04 -9.73
CA LEU A 92 -3.38 8.65 -9.95
C LEU A 92 -4.53 7.79 -9.41
N ASP A 93 -4.38 6.47 -9.42
CA ASP A 93 -5.30 5.53 -8.79
C ASP A 93 -4.53 4.44 -8.04
N GLY A 94 -5.13 3.93 -6.97
CA GLY A 94 -4.54 2.90 -6.12
C GLY A 94 -3.99 3.41 -4.79
N GLN A 95 -4.08 4.72 -4.50
CA GLN A 95 -3.60 5.35 -3.26
C GLN A 95 -3.91 4.58 -1.97
N GLN A 96 -5.17 4.13 -1.82
CA GLN A 96 -5.61 3.41 -0.62
C GLN A 96 -4.89 2.06 -0.52
N ARG A 97 -4.82 1.32 -1.63
CA ARG A 97 -4.10 0.05 -1.74
C ARG A 97 -2.62 0.22 -1.46
N THR A 98 -1.98 1.21 -2.09
CA THR A 98 -0.58 1.57 -1.89
C THR A 98 -0.30 1.88 -0.42
N THR A 99 -1.13 2.71 0.21
CA THR A 99 -0.96 3.07 1.61
C THR A 99 -1.09 1.85 2.50
N SER A 100 -2.14 1.03 2.32
CA SER A 100 -2.36 -0.18 3.12
C SER A 100 -1.22 -1.18 2.98
N LEU A 101 -0.72 -1.41 1.76
CA LEU A 101 0.44 -2.27 1.51
C LEU A 101 1.68 -1.75 2.24
N LEU A 102 1.99 -0.46 2.04
CA LEU A 102 3.13 0.20 2.67
C LEU A 102 3.08 0.04 4.19
N THR A 103 1.96 0.40 4.80
CA THR A 103 1.85 0.44 6.26
C THR A 103 1.81 -0.95 6.90
N SER A 104 1.29 -1.95 6.19
CA SER A 104 1.21 -3.33 6.70
C SER A 104 2.58 -3.97 6.85
N ILE A 105 3.55 -3.63 5.97
CA ILE A 105 4.85 -4.31 5.90
C ILE A 105 6.07 -3.44 6.27
N TYR A 106 5.89 -2.11 6.33
CA TYR A 106 6.89 -1.18 6.86
C TYR A 106 6.45 -0.52 8.18
N GLY A 107 5.21 -0.75 8.62
CA GLY A 107 4.64 -0.13 9.80
C GLY A 107 4.21 1.32 9.54
N GLY A 108 4.22 2.14 10.59
CA GLY A 108 3.77 3.52 10.53
C GLY A 108 3.02 3.90 11.79
N ASN A 109 2.69 5.18 11.91
CA ASN A 109 1.83 5.66 12.98
C ASN A 109 0.82 6.65 12.39
N ILE A 110 -0.44 6.24 12.30
CA ILE A 110 -1.50 7.08 11.75
C ILE A 110 -2.08 7.92 12.89
N ALA A 111 -1.46 9.08 13.12
CA ALA A 111 -1.83 10.00 14.20
C ALA A 111 -3.31 10.44 14.14
N LYS A 112 -3.88 10.57 12.94
CA LYS A 112 -5.30 10.94 12.75
C LYS A 112 -6.30 9.91 13.31
N ASN A 113 -5.88 8.66 13.56
CA ASN A 113 -6.71 7.58 14.10
C ASN A 113 -6.27 7.15 15.52
N GLY A 114 -5.96 8.11 16.40
CA GLY A 114 -5.66 7.81 17.81
C GLY A 114 -4.37 6.99 18.02
N ASN A 115 -3.32 7.28 17.23
CA ASN A 115 -2.09 6.47 17.19
C ASN A 115 -2.33 5.00 16.82
N PHE A 116 -3.18 4.77 15.82
CA PHE A 116 -3.38 3.44 15.27
C PHE A 116 -2.07 2.90 14.69
N ASN A 117 -1.68 1.70 15.14
CA ASN A 117 -0.57 0.95 14.57
C ASN A 117 -1.10 0.09 13.41
N PRO A 118 -0.73 0.41 12.16
CA PRO A 118 -1.23 -0.28 10.97
C PRO A 118 -0.48 -1.58 10.65
N THR A 119 0.42 -2.03 11.53
CA THR A 119 1.13 -3.30 11.35
C THR A 119 0.14 -4.44 11.30
N LEU A 120 0.23 -5.25 10.24
CA LEU A 120 -0.64 -6.39 10.04
C LEU A 120 0.05 -7.67 10.46
N TYR A 121 -0.73 -8.54 11.10
CA TYR A 121 -0.32 -9.87 11.52
C TYR A 121 -1.11 -10.92 10.75
N ILE A 122 -0.51 -12.09 10.59
CA ILE A 122 -1.16 -13.29 10.07
C ILE A 122 -1.19 -14.37 11.15
N ASP A 123 -2.36 -14.98 11.34
CA ASP A 123 -2.57 -16.15 12.19
C ASP A 123 -2.37 -17.42 11.36
N LEU A 124 -1.24 -18.10 11.56
CA LEU A 124 -0.83 -19.28 10.81
C LEU A 124 -1.74 -20.49 11.09
N THR A 125 -2.61 -20.41 12.10
CA THR A 125 -3.58 -21.48 12.43
C THR A 125 -4.85 -21.40 11.59
N ILE A 126 -5.02 -20.33 10.79
CA ILE A 126 -6.19 -20.14 9.93
C ILE A 126 -5.85 -20.55 8.50
N GLU A 127 -6.11 -21.82 8.21
CA GLU A 127 -5.86 -22.43 6.92
C GLU A 127 -6.74 -21.84 5.80
N LEU A 128 -6.29 -21.98 4.56
CA LEU A 128 -7.10 -21.79 3.36
C LEU A 128 -7.59 -23.17 2.88
N THR A 129 -8.77 -23.57 3.34
CA THR A 129 -9.37 -24.87 3.01
C THR A 129 -10.22 -24.84 1.74
N ASP A 130 -10.72 -23.66 1.36
CA ASP A 130 -11.54 -23.44 0.18
C ASP A 130 -11.07 -22.18 -0.54
N ALA A 131 -10.83 -22.28 -1.85
CA ALA A 131 -10.45 -21.14 -2.67
C ALA A 131 -11.50 -20.03 -2.64
N THR A 132 -12.78 -20.37 -2.42
CA THR A 132 -13.92 -19.45 -2.40
C THR A 132 -14.26 -18.89 -1.01
N ASP A 133 -13.55 -19.31 0.05
CA ASP A 133 -13.78 -18.84 1.42
C ASP A 133 -13.63 -17.31 1.53
N ASP A 134 -14.73 -16.58 1.63
CA ASP A 134 -14.70 -15.12 1.70
C ASP A 134 -14.82 -14.58 3.12
N THR A 135 -14.64 -15.41 4.16
CA THR A 135 -14.89 -15.03 5.56
C THR A 135 -13.68 -15.18 6.48
N SER A 136 -12.82 -16.19 6.25
CA SER A 136 -11.73 -16.47 7.21
C SER A 136 -10.65 -15.40 7.23
N TYR A 137 -10.58 -14.52 6.22
CA TYR A 137 -9.64 -13.40 6.19
C TYR A 137 -9.72 -12.52 7.45
N ALA A 138 -10.92 -12.35 8.03
CA ALA A 138 -11.12 -11.54 9.22
C ALA A 138 -10.41 -12.12 10.45
N LYS A 139 -10.27 -13.47 10.49
CA LYS A 139 -9.54 -14.20 11.54
C LYS A 139 -8.06 -14.41 11.17
N ARG A 140 -7.76 -14.57 9.88
CA ARG A 140 -6.41 -14.81 9.35
C ARG A 140 -5.54 -13.58 9.47
N PHE A 141 -6.06 -12.40 9.12
CA PHE A 141 -5.34 -11.14 9.22
C PHE A 141 -5.83 -10.34 10.42
N LEU A 142 -4.91 -9.86 11.24
CA LEU A 142 -5.21 -9.23 12.52
C LEU A 142 -4.39 -7.95 12.70
N PHE A 143 -4.99 -6.94 13.31
CA PHE A 143 -4.28 -5.80 13.88
C PHE A 143 -3.96 -6.04 15.35
N TRP A 144 -3.00 -5.27 15.89
CA TRP A 144 -2.53 -5.47 17.26
C TRP A 144 -3.65 -5.43 18.30
N ASP A 145 -4.59 -4.49 18.19
CA ASP A 145 -5.72 -4.37 19.13
C ASP A 145 -6.71 -5.55 19.07
N GLU A 146 -6.65 -6.36 18.01
CA GLU A 146 -7.41 -7.60 17.90
C GLU A 146 -6.69 -8.79 18.53
N ILE A 147 -5.40 -8.65 18.84
CA ILE A 147 -4.56 -9.66 19.51
C ILE A 147 -4.47 -9.32 20.99
N ASP A 148 -4.16 -8.06 21.33
CA ASP A 148 -4.02 -7.56 22.69
C ASP A 148 -4.71 -6.19 22.83
N ASP A 149 -5.79 -6.19 23.61
CA ASP A 149 -6.61 -5.01 23.92
C ASP A 149 -6.08 -4.21 25.13
N ARG A 150 -4.86 -4.51 25.61
CA ARG A 150 -4.23 -3.87 26.77
C ARG A 150 -5.08 -4.01 28.03
N ASN A 151 -5.41 -5.24 28.39
CA ASN A 151 -5.71 -5.74 29.75
C ASN A 151 -6.31 -7.16 29.73
N GLY A 152 -6.43 -7.81 28.56
CA GLY A 152 -6.94 -9.19 28.46
C GLY A 152 -8.42 -9.31 28.85
N GLN A 153 -9.15 -8.21 28.81
CA GLN A 153 -10.54 -8.15 29.28
C GLN A 153 -11.50 -8.79 28.27
N LEU A 154 -11.17 -8.73 26.97
CA LEU A 154 -11.96 -9.37 25.93
C LEU A 154 -11.59 -10.86 25.79
N LYS A 155 -12.53 -11.74 26.15
CA LYS A 155 -12.39 -13.20 25.98
C LYS A 155 -11.98 -13.61 24.56
N ALA A 156 -12.42 -12.86 23.54
CA ALA A 156 -12.10 -13.11 22.14
C ALA A 156 -10.61 -12.92 21.79
N ASN A 157 -9.87 -12.16 22.60
CA ASN A 157 -8.46 -11.85 22.37
C ASN A 157 -7.52 -12.79 23.12
N ILE A 158 -7.99 -13.43 24.21
CA ILE A 158 -7.17 -14.37 25.02
C ILE A 158 -6.58 -15.49 24.15
N SER A 159 -7.39 -16.11 23.29
CA SER A 159 -6.93 -17.20 22.42
C SER A 159 -5.92 -16.72 21.39
N LYS A 160 -6.10 -15.53 20.82
CA LYS A 160 -5.17 -14.93 19.87
C LYS A 160 -3.87 -14.53 20.56
N LYS A 161 -3.92 -13.90 21.73
CA LYS A 161 -2.74 -13.57 22.53
C LYS A 161 -1.91 -14.80 22.86
N LYS A 162 -2.54 -15.90 23.26
CA LYS A 162 -1.86 -17.19 23.49
C LYS A 162 -1.19 -17.71 22.21
N ARG A 163 -1.84 -17.61 21.04
CA ARG A 163 -1.24 -18.00 19.75
C ARG A 163 -0.08 -17.09 19.35
N TYR A 164 -0.18 -15.79 19.63
CA TYR A 164 0.91 -14.84 19.42
C TYR A 164 2.14 -15.14 20.30
N GLU A 165 1.94 -15.36 21.59
CA GLU A 165 2.99 -15.78 22.53
C GLU A 165 3.60 -17.12 22.12
N GLY A 166 2.77 -18.04 21.62
CA GLY A 166 3.17 -19.31 21.01
C GLY A 166 3.76 -19.22 19.59
N LYS A 167 4.07 -18.01 19.09
CA LYS A 167 4.71 -17.76 17.79
C LYS A 167 3.92 -18.23 16.56
N LEU A 168 2.62 -18.47 16.71
CA LEU A 168 1.70 -18.85 15.63
C LEU A 168 0.99 -17.66 14.98
N ILE A 169 1.04 -16.48 15.61
CA ILE A 169 0.65 -15.21 14.98
C ILE A 169 1.92 -14.39 14.78
N VAL A 170 2.20 -14.03 13.52
CA VAL A 170 3.44 -13.35 13.12
C VAL A 170 3.14 -12.08 12.34
N SER A 171 3.96 -11.05 12.50
CA SER A 171 3.79 -9.81 11.73
C SER A 171 4.28 -10.00 10.30
N LEU A 172 3.65 -9.31 9.34
CA LEU A 172 4.14 -9.31 7.96
C LEU A 172 5.54 -8.69 7.85
N ILE A 173 5.86 -7.75 8.75
CA ILE A 173 7.19 -7.13 8.86
C ILE A 173 8.25 -8.18 9.21
N ASP A 174 7.98 -9.04 10.20
CA ASP A 174 8.89 -10.10 10.61
C ASP A 174 9.02 -11.18 9.53
N ILE A 175 7.97 -11.47 8.77
CA ILE A 175 8.07 -12.40 7.64
C ILE A 175 9.04 -11.87 6.57
N ILE A 176 9.12 -10.55 6.36
CA ILE A 176 10.06 -9.96 5.41
C ILE A 176 11.48 -9.91 5.97
N LYS A 177 11.64 -9.52 7.24
CA LYS A 177 12.96 -9.22 7.83
C LYS A 177 13.62 -10.42 8.52
N ASN A 178 12.82 -11.26 9.16
CA ASN A 178 13.23 -12.26 10.15
C ASN A 178 12.69 -13.67 9.81
N TYR A 179 12.43 -13.96 8.54
CA TYR A 179 11.80 -15.22 8.10
C TYR A 179 12.46 -16.48 8.67
N VAL A 180 13.79 -16.56 8.61
CA VAL A 180 14.57 -17.72 9.08
C VAL A 180 14.40 -17.93 10.59
N GLU A 181 14.27 -16.85 11.36
CA GLU A 181 14.03 -16.93 12.80
C GLU A 181 12.63 -17.46 13.10
N ILE A 182 11.62 -17.04 12.32
CA ILE A 182 10.26 -17.57 12.44
C ILE A 182 10.25 -19.08 12.18
N GLU A 183 10.88 -19.55 11.09
CA GLU A 183 10.97 -20.98 10.79
C GLU A 183 11.67 -21.77 11.90
N ARG A 184 12.79 -21.25 12.43
CA ARG A 184 13.49 -21.88 13.56
C ARG A 184 12.62 -21.98 14.80
N ASN A 185 11.86 -20.92 15.12
CA ASN A 185 10.93 -20.93 16.24
C ASN A 185 9.83 -21.97 16.07
N LEU A 186 9.23 -22.07 14.88
CA LEU A 186 8.23 -23.09 14.58
C LEU A 186 8.83 -24.50 14.67
N HIS A 187 10.04 -24.71 14.17
CA HIS A 187 10.74 -25.98 14.28
C HIS A 187 11.01 -26.37 15.74
N ALA A 188 11.49 -25.43 16.56
CA ALA A 188 11.74 -25.65 17.99
C ALA A 188 10.46 -25.97 18.78
N LEU A 189 9.31 -25.50 18.32
CA LEU A 189 7.99 -25.79 18.89
C LEU A 189 7.39 -27.13 18.38
N GLY A 190 8.10 -27.88 17.55
CA GLY A 190 7.63 -29.16 16.99
C GLY A 190 6.79 -29.02 15.72
N TYR A 191 6.75 -27.84 15.10
CA TYR A 191 6.03 -27.58 13.85
C TYR A 191 6.92 -27.59 12.61
N GLY A 192 8.16 -28.08 12.73
CA GLY A 192 9.18 -27.99 11.69
C GLY A 192 8.96 -28.88 10.46
N ASP A 193 8.00 -29.79 10.50
CA ASP A 193 7.68 -30.67 9.37
C ASP A 193 7.21 -29.85 8.16
N PHE A 194 7.63 -30.26 6.96
CA PHE A 194 7.28 -29.55 5.73
C PHE A 194 5.76 -29.58 5.49
N GLU A 195 5.10 -30.69 5.82
CA GLU A 195 3.66 -30.85 5.70
C GLU A 195 2.87 -30.24 6.87
N ASN A 196 3.56 -29.64 7.86
CA ASN A 196 2.87 -28.96 8.95
C ASN A 196 2.02 -27.79 8.39
N PRO A 197 0.73 -27.69 8.74
CA PRO A 197 -0.15 -26.65 8.19
C PRO A 197 0.35 -25.23 8.46
N TYR A 198 0.97 -24.97 9.62
CA TYR A 198 1.49 -23.65 9.97
C TYR A 198 2.69 -23.27 9.09
N MET A 199 3.56 -24.23 8.80
CA MET A 199 4.67 -24.05 7.86
C MET A 199 4.16 -23.82 6.42
N GLN A 200 3.12 -24.53 6.00
CA GLN A 200 2.46 -24.28 4.71
C GLN A 200 1.87 -22.86 4.64
N GLN A 201 1.17 -22.40 5.68
CA GLN A 201 0.61 -21.04 5.72
C GLN A 201 1.73 -19.97 5.68
N LEU A 202 2.82 -20.20 6.41
CA LEU A 202 3.99 -19.32 6.43
C LEU A 202 4.67 -19.22 5.06
N ARG A 203 4.89 -20.35 4.38
CA ARG A 203 5.44 -20.37 3.02
C ARG A 203 4.52 -19.66 2.03
N ARG A 204 3.21 -19.86 2.15
CA ARG A 204 2.21 -19.22 1.27
C ARG A 204 2.21 -17.69 1.39
N ILE A 205 2.19 -17.15 2.60
CA ILE A 205 2.26 -15.68 2.77
C ILE A 205 3.60 -15.13 2.29
N ARG A 206 4.70 -15.85 2.50
CA ARG A 206 6.01 -15.49 1.93
C ARG A 206 5.93 -15.44 0.41
N GLU A 207 5.39 -16.48 -0.23
CA GLU A 207 5.24 -16.53 -1.67
C GLU A 207 4.41 -15.34 -2.19
N ALA A 208 3.30 -15.04 -1.54
CA ALA A 208 2.47 -13.89 -1.89
C ALA A 208 3.24 -12.56 -1.76
N LEU A 209 4.06 -12.38 -0.71
CA LEU A 209 4.85 -11.15 -0.52
C LEU A 209 5.91 -10.93 -1.62
N TYR A 210 6.59 -12.00 -2.05
CA TYR A 210 7.71 -11.90 -2.99
C TYR A 210 7.29 -12.05 -4.47
N ASN A 211 6.29 -12.89 -4.73
CA ASN A 211 5.94 -13.31 -6.10
C ASN A 211 4.66 -12.68 -6.62
N TYR A 212 3.77 -12.17 -5.76
CA TYR A 212 2.58 -11.47 -6.23
C TYR A 212 2.96 -10.24 -7.05
N LYS A 213 2.44 -10.14 -8.27
CA LYS A 213 2.71 -9.05 -9.21
C LYS A 213 1.59 -8.04 -9.21
N ILE A 214 1.91 -6.79 -8.88
CA ILE A 214 0.99 -5.67 -9.02
C ILE A 214 0.99 -5.22 -10.48
N SER A 215 -0.19 -5.07 -11.07
CA SER A 215 -0.35 -4.54 -12.43
C SER A 215 -0.27 -3.02 -12.46
N PHE A 216 0.42 -2.46 -13.46
CA PHE A 216 0.56 -1.02 -13.66
C PHE A 216 -0.06 -0.60 -14.99
N ILE A 217 -0.67 0.57 -15.02
CA ILE A 217 -1.03 1.29 -16.25
C ILE A 217 -0.27 2.61 -16.23
N GLU A 218 0.51 2.87 -17.27
CA GLU A 218 1.33 4.08 -17.38
C GLU A 218 0.76 5.04 -18.42
N LEU A 219 0.55 6.29 -18.02
CA LEU A 219 0.19 7.39 -18.90
C LEU A 219 1.43 8.23 -19.19
N ARG A 220 1.77 8.41 -20.47
CA ARG A 220 2.90 9.21 -20.95
C ARG A 220 2.41 10.22 -21.99
N GLY A 221 3.01 11.41 -22.02
CA GLY A 221 2.64 12.45 -23.00
C GLY A 221 1.24 13.03 -22.82
N ILE A 222 0.60 12.79 -21.68
CA ILE A 222 -0.72 13.31 -21.34
C ILE A 222 -0.57 14.62 -20.58
N GLU A 223 -1.26 15.66 -21.07
CA GLU A 223 -1.29 16.98 -20.45
C GLU A 223 -2.07 17.00 -19.14
N VAL A 224 -1.75 17.96 -18.27
CA VAL A 224 -2.40 18.15 -16.96
C VAL A 224 -3.93 18.13 -17.07
N ALA A 225 -4.50 18.84 -18.05
CA ALA A 225 -5.94 19.00 -18.18
C ALA A 225 -6.67 17.70 -18.52
N GLU A 226 -6.02 16.81 -19.29
CA GLU A 226 -6.54 15.51 -19.68
C GLU A 226 -6.37 14.50 -18.55
N VAL A 227 -5.22 14.51 -17.85
CA VAL A 227 -5.02 13.70 -16.64
C VAL A 227 -6.06 14.02 -15.56
N CYS A 228 -6.44 15.29 -15.38
CA CYS A 228 -7.51 15.65 -14.46
C CYS A 228 -8.82 14.96 -14.82
N GLN A 229 -9.18 14.91 -16.12
CA GLN A 229 -10.41 14.26 -16.57
C GLN A 229 -10.36 12.75 -16.38
N ILE A 230 -9.23 12.11 -16.67
CA ILE A 230 -9.02 10.67 -16.42
C ILE A 230 -9.19 10.38 -14.92
N PHE A 231 -8.52 11.15 -14.07
CA PHE A 231 -8.59 11.02 -12.62
C PHE A 231 -10.02 11.19 -12.09
N GLU A 232 -10.76 12.18 -12.58
CA GLU A 232 -12.16 12.42 -12.20
C GLU A 232 -13.04 11.23 -12.59
N ARG A 233 -12.91 10.71 -13.81
CA ARG A 233 -13.72 9.58 -14.29
C ARG A 233 -13.48 8.30 -13.48
N ILE A 234 -12.22 8.01 -13.18
CA ILE A 234 -11.87 6.80 -12.41
C ILE A 234 -12.38 6.89 -10.97
N ASN A 235 -12.24 8.07 -10.34
CA ASN A 235 -12.71 8.24 -8.96
C ASN A 235 -14.22 8.39 -8.83
N GLN A 236 -14.94 8.76 -9.89
CA GLN A 236 -16.42 8.78 -9.93
C GLN A 236 -17.03 7.37 -10.00
N ALA A 237 -16.34 6.39 -10.59
CA ALA A 237 -16.78 5.00 -10.58
C ALA A 237 -16.59 4.29 -9.22
N GLY A 238 -15.84 4.90 -8.29
CA GLY A 238 -15.66 4.45 -6.90
C GLY A 238 -16.53 5.22 -5.89
N LYS A 239 -16.10 5.31 -4.62
CA LYS A 239 -16.72 6.22 -3.64
C LYS A 239 -16.66 7.67 -4.18
N PRO A 240 -17.79 8.37 -4.38
CA PRO A 240 -17.82 9.66 -5.08
C PRO A 240 -17.01 10.74 -4.35
N LEU A 241 -16.32 11.57 -5.13
CA LEU A 241 -15.77 12.83 -4.66
C LEU A 241 -16.91 13.84 -4.47
N ILE A 242 -16.84 14.70 -3.45
CA ILE A 242 -17.80 15.78 -3.24
C ILE A 242 -17.75 16.70 -4.49
N PRO A 243 -18.89 17.07 -5.12
CA PRO A 243 -18.95 17.71 -6.44
C PRO A 243 -18.18 19.04 -6.60
N HIS A 244 -17.72 19.66 -5.52
CA HIS A 244 -16.85 20.84 -5.55
C HIS A 244 -15.38 20.56 -5.97
N SER A 245 -15.00 19.30 -6.19
CA SER A 245 -13.59 18.89 -6.36
C SER A 245 -13.00 19.11 -7.76
N ALA A 246 -13.76 19.05 -8.86
CA ALA A 246 -13.18 19.10 -10.22
C ALA A 246 -12.51 20.44 -10.55
N GLY A 247 -13.22 21.55 -10.27
CA GLY A 247 -12.67 22.91 -10.39
C GLY A 247 -11.55 23.19 -9.38
N GLN A 248 -11.59 22.56 -8.19
CA GLN A 248 -10.53 22.64 -7.18
C GLN A 248 -9.32 21.75 -7.51
N LEU A 249 -9.47 20.64 -8.22
CA LEU A 249 -8.42 19.75 -8.71
C LEU A 249 -7.60 20.46 -9.78
N ARG A 250 -8.26 21.00 -10.80
CA ARG A 250 -7.61 21.87 -11.79
C ARG A 250 -6.91 23.05 -11.11
N LYS A 251 -7.57 23.75 -10.17
CA LYS A 251 -6.95 24.84 -9.42
C LYS A 251 -5.77 24.37 -8.56
N LYS A 252 -5.86 23.27 -7.84
CA LYS A 252 -4.80 22.72 -6.97
C LYS A 252 -3.61 22.22 -7.77
N ILE A 253 -3.83 21.55 -8.90
CA ILE A 253 -2.77 21.11 -9.81
C ILE A 253 -2.09 22.32 -10.47
N ILE A 254 -2.87 23.31 -10.91
CA ILE A 254 -2.34 24.59 -11.43
C ILE A 254 -1.61 25.40 -10.34
N PHE A 255 -2.08 25.37 -9.08
CA PHE A 255 -1.43 26.08 -7.97
C PHE A 255 -0.10 25.40 -7.59
N SER A 256 -0.11 24.07 -7.51
CA SER A 256 1.05 23.21 -7.29
C SER A 256 2.15 23.47 -8.34
N THR A 257 1.79 23.67 -9.60
CA THR A 257 2.73 24.01 -10.69
C THR A 257 3.15 25.48 -10.72
N ARG A 258 2.45 26.39 -10.01
CA ARG A 258 2.81 27.82 -9.89
C ARG A 258 3.68 28.12 -8.68
N SER A 259 3.55 27.39 -7.57
CA SER A 259 4.47 27.48 -6.41
C SER A 259 5.91 27.13 -6.79
N THR A 260 6.11 26.23 -7.76
CA THR A 260 7.44 25.84 -8.25
C THR A 260 8.08 26.92 -9.13
N LYS A 261 7.32 27.66 -9.94
CA LYS A 261 7.85 28.77 -10.76
C LYS A 261 8.28 30.01 -9.95
N LYS A 262 7.82 30.17 -8.71
CA LYS A 262 8.24 31.31 -7.85
C LYS A 262 9.62 31.14 -7.21
N LEU A 263 10.22 29.95 -7.27
CA LEU A 263 11.57 29.66 -6.75
C LEU A 263 12.67 29.74 -7.84
N GLU A 264 12.32 30.02 -9.10
CA GLU A 264 13.26 30.11 -10.24
C GLU A 264 13.48 31.55 -10.76
N ASN A 265 13.15 32.59 -9.98
CA ASN A 265 13.61 33.94 -10.32
C ASN A 265 14.93 34.23 -9.59
N PRO A 266 16.09 34.28 -10.28
CA PRO A 266 17.27 34.89 -9.69
C PRO A 266 16.97 36.37 -9.43
N LEU A 267 17.36 36.84 -8.25
CA LEU A 267 17.36 38.26 -7.89
C LEU A 267 17.98 39.08 -9.04
N PRO A 268 17.41 40.25 -9.41
CA PRO A 268 18.07 41.12 -10.37
C PRO A 268 19.40 41.56 -9.73
N PHE A 269 20.51 41.26 -10.40
CA PHE A 269 21.79 41.86 -10.09
C PHE A 269 21.65 43.38 -10.21
N MET A 270 21.67 44.07 -9.08
CA MET A 270 22.02 45.48 -8.98
C MET A 270 23.52 45.55 -8.74
N GLY A 271 24.23 46.22 -9.66
CA GLY A 271 25.68 46.44 -9.60
C GLY A 271 26.28 46.52 -10.99
#